data_AF-A0A945M4M9-F1
#
_entry.id   AF-A0A945M4M9-F1
#
_cell.length_a   1.000
_cell.length_b   1.000
_cell.length_c   1.000
_cell.angle_alpha   90.00
_cell.angle_beta   90.00
_cell.angle_gamma   90.00
#
_symmetry.space_group_name_H-M   'P 1'
#
loop_
_entity.id
_entity.type
_entity.pdbx_description
1 polymer ?
#
loop_
_entity_poly.entity_id
_entity_poly.type
_entity_poly.pdbx_seq_one_letter_code
_entity_poly.pdbx_strand_id
1 'polypeptide(L)'
;MTARPRDPGPDPAARLAALRARLTAGGFDGFVVPHGDEYQNEFLPARAERLAWLTGFNGSAGLALVLCGSQSARAAVFVDGRYTLQVRDQVDGALYDIRHITDEPATEWLAEAAEAGMRIGYDPWLHPPGGLAGLRKAAEKAGAALAPVEENPLDAVWTDQPPPP
;
A
#
# COMPACT_ATOMS: atom_id res chain seq x y z
N MET A 1 9.28 21.10 -18.37
CA MET A 1 8.30 20.07 -18.74
C MET A 1 7.27 20.01 -17.63
N THR A 2 6.12 20.65 -17.81
CA THR A 2 4.97 20.47 -16.92
C THR A 2 4.47 19.05 -17.12
N ALA A 3 4.51 18.22 -16.07
CA ALA A 3 3.89 16.91 -16.09
C ALA A 3 2.45 17.06 -16.60
N ARG A 4 2.05 16.26 -17.60
CA ARG A 4 0.64 16.20 -18.03
C ARG A 4 -0.21 15.93 -16.78
N PRO A 5 -1.39 16.55 -16.64
CA PRO A 5 -2.38 16.05 -15.71
C PRO A 5 -2.64 14.60 -16.12
N ARG A 6 -2.26 13.64 -15.27
CA ARG A 6 -2.72 12.26 -15.44
C ARG A 6 -4.24 12.33 -15.25
N ASP A 7 -5.01 11.83 -16.22
CA ASP A 7 -6.45 11.68 -16.07
C ASP A 7 -6.70 11.00 -14.72
N PRO A 8 -7.53 11.59 -13.85
CA PRO A 8 -7.79 10.99 -12.57
C PRO A 8 -8.69 9.80 -12.89
N GLY A 9 -8.12 8.60 -12.94
CA GLY A 9 -8.90 7.39 -12.71
C GLY A 9 -9.77 7.55 -11.45
N PRO A 10 -10.60 6.57 -11.08
CA PRO A 10 -11.54 6.69 -9.94
C PRO A 10 -10.94 7.40 -8.72
N ASP A 11 -11.67 8.29 -8.05
CA ASP A 11 -11.19 9.01 -6.85
C ASP A 11 -10.50 8.05 -5.83
N PRO A 12 -9.41 8.43 -5.13
CA PRO A 12 -8.73 7.58 -4.15
C PRO A 12 -9.63 6.73 -3.23
N ALA A 13 -10.77 7.25 -2.78
CA ALA A 13 -11.74 6.49 -2.01
C ALA A 13 -12.28 5.25 -2.76
N ALA A 14 -12.62 5.41 -4.03
CA ALA A 14 -13.09 4.33 -4.90
C ALA A 14 -11.97 3.31 -5.20
N ARG A 15 -10.73 3.75 -5.38
CA ARG A 15 -9.56 2.85 -5.57
C ARG A 15 -9.33 1.99 -4.32
N LEU A 16 -9.35 2.61 -3.14
CA LEU A 16 -9.22 1.91 -1.87
C LEU A 16 -10.36 0.90 -1.64
N ALA A 17 -11.59 1.29 -1.96
CA ALA A 17 -12.75 0.40 -1.87
C ALA A 17 -12.64 -0.79 -2.83
N ALA A 18 -12.22 -0.56 -4.08
CA ALA A 18 -12.01 -1.61 -5.07
C ALA A 18 -10.92 -2.60 -4.64
N LEU A 19 -9.79 -2.10 -4.11
CA LEU A 19 -8.73 -2.96 -3.57
C LEU A 19 -9.26 -3.84 -2.42
N ARG A 20 -9.98 -3.26 -1.45
CA ARG A 20 -10.56 -4.03 -0.33
C ARG A 20 -11.51 -5.11 -0.83
N ALA A 21 -12.39 -4.79 -1.77
CA ALA A 21 -13.29 -5.77 -2.38
C ALA A 21 -12.52 -6.92 -3.06
N ARG A 22 -11.45 -6.60 -3.80
CA ARG A 22 -10.58 -7.60 -4.44
C ARG A 22 -9.86 -8.49 -3.43
N LEU A 23 -9.35 -7.91 -2.34
CA LEU A 23 -8.68 -8.65 -1.25
C LEU A 23 -9.65 -9.60 -0.56
N THR A 24 -10.83 -9.11 -0.15
CA THR A 24 -11.86 -9.94 0.48
C THR A 24 -12.29 -11.10 -0.43
N ALA A 25 -12.47 -10.85 -1.73
CA ALA A 25 -12.78 -11.91 -2.70
C ALA A 25 -11.65 -12.95 -2.84
N GLY A 26 -10.39 -12.57 -2.57
CA GLY A 26 -9.22 -13.45 -2.58
C GLY A 26 -8.90 -14.12 -1.24
N GLY A 27 -9.73 -13.93 -0.21
CA GLY A 27 -9.47 -14.45 1.14
C GLY A 27 -8.27 -13.78 1.81
N PHE A 28 -8.10 -12.47 1.59
CA PHE A 28 -7.13 -11.62 2.27
C PHE A 28 -7.85 -10.50 3.02
N ASP A 29 -7.30 -10.16 4.18
CA ASP A 29 -7.80 -9.12 5.09
C ASP A 29 -6.91 -7.89 5.09
N GLY A 30 -5.92 -7.83 4.21
CA GLY A 30 -5.08 -6.67 4.06
C GLY A 30 -4.03 -6.85 2.98
N PHE A 31 -3.29 -5.77 2.69
CA PHE A 31 -2.26 -5.77 1.68
C PHE A 31 -1.17 -4.74 1.96
N VAL A 32 0.07 -5.12 1.64
CA VAL A 32 1.26 -4.27 1.69
C VAL A 32 1.53 -3.70 0.30
N VAL A 33 1.64 -2.37 0.20
CA VAL A 33 1.87 -1.65 -1.07
C VAL A 33 3.15 -0.82 -0.96
N PRO A 34 4.31 -1.34 -1.35
CA PRO A 34 5.56 -0.58 -1.34
C PRO A 34 5.62 0.42 -2.50
N HIS A 35 6.46 1.46 -2.37
CA HIS A 35 6.99 2.17 -3.53
C HIS A 35 8.15 1.36 -4.13
N GLY A 36 7.84 0.48 -5.08
CA GLY A 36 8.84 -0.37 -5.73
C GLY A 36 8.27 -1.17 -6.91
N ASP A 37 9.15 -1.61 -7.80
CA ASP A 37 8.86 -2.57 -8.85
C ASP A 37 9.69 -3.86 -8.69
N GLU A 38 9.45 -4.81 -9.58
CA GLU A 38 10.11 -6.13 -9.60
C GLU A 38 11.63 -6.07 -9.83
N TYR A 39 12.16 -4.91 -10.25
CA TYR A 39 13.58 -4.69 -10.53
C TYR A 39 14.28 -3.80 -9.50
N GLN A 40 13.54 -3.31 -8.51
CA GLN A 40 14.03 -2.36 -7.51
C GLN A 40 14.59 -1.07 -8.14
N ASN A 41 13.94 -0.61 -9.20
CA ASN A 41 14.33 0.63 -9.88
C ASN A 41 14.16 1.84 -8.96
N GLU A 42 15.07 2.79 -9.06
CA GLU A 42 14.97 4.08 -8.37
C GLU A 42 13.80 4.92 -8.93
N PHE A 43 13.58 4.82 -10.24
CA PHE A 43 12.49 5.49 -10.95
C PHE A 43 11.52 4.44 -11.50
N LEU A 44 10.29 4.44 -11.01
CA LEU A 44 9.29 3.45 -11.41
C LEU A 44 8.72 3.79 -12.79
N PRO A 45 8.51 2.79 -13.67
CA PRO A 45 7.68 2.99 -14.85
C PRO A 45 6.24 3.30 -14.41
N ALA A 46 5.50 4.04 -15.23
CA ALA A 46 4.15 4.52 -14.87
C ALA A 46 3.18 3.40 -14.45
N ARG A 47 3.36 2.17 -14.96
CA ARG A 47 2.55 1.00 -14.58
C ARG A 47 2.83 0.47 -13.17
N ALA A 48 4.03 0.72 -12.64
CA ALA A 48 4.46 0.25 -11.32
C ALA A 48 4.19 1.26 -10.21
N GLU A 49 3.66 2.44 -10.55
CA GLU A 49 3.28 3.54 -9.63
C GLU A 49 2.02 3.21 -8.81
N ARG A 50 1.98 2.01 -8.21
CA ARG A 50 0.85 1.44 -7.48
C ARG A 50 0.53 2.22 -6.21
N LEU A 51 1.55 2.66 -5.47
CA LEU A 51 1.36 3.49 -4.28
C LEU A 51 0.72 4.82 -4.64
N ALA A 52 1.22 5.48 -5.69
CA ALA A 52 0.70 6.74 -6.18
C ALA A 52 -0.71 6.59 -6.75
N TRP A 53 -0.98 5.53 -7.50
CA TRP A 53 -2.31 5.24 -7.99
C TRP A 53 -3.29 5.01 -6.83
N LEU A 54 -2.95 4.19 -5.85
CA LEU A 54 -3.85 3.89 -4.74
C LEU A 54 -4.14 5.11 -3.87
N THR A 55 -3.12 5.88 -3.51
CA THR A 55 -3.19 6.88 -2.41
C THR A 55 -3.18 8.33 -2.88
N GLY A 56 -2.75 8.60 -4.11
CA GLY A 56 -2.44 9.95 -4.62
C GLY A 56 -1.02 10.44 -4.29
N PHE A 57 -0.30 9.76 -3.39
CA PHE A 57 1.06 10.15 -3.01
C PHE A 57 2.08 9.84 -4.11
N ASN A 58 2.70 10.89 -4.68
CA ASN A 58 3.68 10.76 -5.76
C ASN A 58 5.13 11.03 -5.33
N GLY A 59 5.44 10.92 -4.03
CA GLY A 59 6.81 10.96 -3.54
C GLY A 59 7.55 9.66 -3.85
N SER A 60 8.87 9.73 -4.01
CA SER A 60 9.68 8.60 -4.49
C SER A 60 10.06 7.58 -3.41
N ALA A 61 9.53 7.70 -2.20
CA ALA A 61 9.73 6.72 -1.14
C ALA A 61 8.52 6.69 -0.21
N GLY A 62 8.02 5.49 0.05
CA GLY A 62 6.91 5.27 0.97
C GLY A 62 6.37 3.85 0.91
N LEU A 63 5.38 3.60 1.76
CA LEU A 63 4.68 2.33 1.91
C LEU A 63 3.23 2.64 2.28
N ALA A 64 2.28 1.88 1.75
CA ALA A 64 0.94 1.82 2.33
C ALA A 64 0.64 0.43 2.90
N LEU A 65 -0.12 0.41 3.99
CA LEU A 65 -0.77 -0.77 4.52
C LEU A 65 -2.27 -0.56 4.45
N VAL A 66 -2.98 -1.50 3.85
CA VAL A 66 -4.44 -1.48 3.79
C VAL A 66 -4.96 -2.70 4.54
N LEU A 67 -5.84 -2.51 5.51
CA LEU A 67 -6.58 -3.58 6.17
C LEU A 67 -8.05 -3.54 5.76
N CYS A 68 -8.62 -4.72 5.63
CA CYS A 68 -10.03 -4.98 5.37
C CYS A 68 -10.70 -5.27 6.71
N GLY A 69 -11.90 -4.77 6.90
CA GLY A 69 -12.72 -5.05 8.08
C GLY A 69 -14.07 -4.38 7.91
N SER A 70 -15.16 -5.06 8.26
CA SER A 70 -16.52 -4.50 8.10
C SER A 70 -16.85 -3.40 9.13
N GLN A 71 -16.09 -3.34 10.24
CA GLN A 71 -16.28 -2.38 11.34
C GLN A 71 -15.01 -1.56 11.65
N SER A 72 -13.83 -2.03 11.21
CA SER A 72 -12.50 -1.49 11.56
C SER A 72 -11.60 -1.33 10.33
N ALA A 73 -12.17 -0.97 9.17
CA ALA A 73 -11.38 -0.81 7.96
C ALA A 73 -10.34 0.32 8.15
N ARG A 74 -9.05 -0.03 8.16
CA ARG A 74 -7.96 0.91 8.40
C ARG A 74 -7.00 0.92 7.22
N ALA A 75 -6.34 2.04 6.99
CA ALA A 75 -5.24 2.15 6.06
C ALA A 75 -4.25 3.20 6.55
N ALA A 76 -2.98 3.04 6.20
CA ALA A 76 -1.93 3.98 6.57
C ALA A 76 -0.95 4.17 5.42
N VAL A 77 -0.39 5.38 5.32
CA VAL A 77 0.72 5.72 4.43
C VAL A 77 1.90 6.15 5.30
N PHE A 78 3.05 5.52 5.06
CA PHE A 78 4.30 5.76 5.76
C PHE A 78 5.29 6.43 4.82
N VAL A 79 5.82 7.57 5.23
CA VAL A 79 6.83 8.32 4.47
C VAL A 79 7.99 8.74 5.35
N ASP A 80 9.15 9.01 4.75
CA ASP A 80 10.28 9.62 5.45
C ASP A 80 10.16 11.16 5.57
N GLY A 81 11.09 11.75 6.32
CA GLY A 81 11.11 13.18 6.64
C GLY A 81 11.03 14.13 5.43
N ARG A 82 11.49 13.69 4.25
CA ARG A 82 11.49 14.51 3.02
C ARG A 82 10.08 14.82 2.52
N TYR A 83 9.11 13.94 2.80
CA TYR A 83 7.76 14.01 2.20
C TYR A 83 6.66 14.38 3.18
N THR A 84 6.97 14.74 4.42
CA THR A 84 5.98 14.98 5.49
C THR A 84 4.95 16.08 5.16
N LEU A 85 5.34 17.11 4.42
CA LEU A 85 4.39 18.13 3.93
C LEU A 85 3.62 17.64 2.70
N GLN A 86 4.32 17.04 1.75
CA GLN A 86 3.76 16.56 0.49
C GLN A 86 2.66 15.50 0.71
N VAL A 87 2.90 14.53 1.59
CA VAL A 87 1.91 13.47 1.86
C VAL A 87 0.61 14.04 2.44
N ARG A 88 0.67 15.11 3.24
CA ARG A 88 -0.52 15.75 3.83
C ARG A 88 -1.32 16.58 2.83
N ASP A 89 -0.67 17.05 1.76
CA ASP A 89 -1.32 17.76 0.65
C ASP A 89 -1.95 16.79 -0.36
N GLN A 90 -1.35 15.61 -0.54
CA GLN A 90 -1.71 14.67 -1.61
C GLN A 90 -2.61 13.50 -1.15
N VAL A 91 -2.52 13.09 0.11
CA VAL A 91 -3.25 11.93 0.66
C VAL A 91 -4.42 12.41 1.51
N ASP A 92 -5.59 11.87 1.24
CA ASP A 92 -6.78 12.13 2.06
C ASP A 92 -6.63 11.48 3.45
N GLY A 93 -6.47 12.33 4.48
CA GLY A 93 -6.36 11.91 5.88
C GLY A 93 -7.63 11.28 6.46
N ALA A 94 -8.78 11.38 5.78
CA ALA A 94 -9.98 10.62 6.14
C ALA A 94 -9.90 9.15 5.70
N LEU A 95 -9.06 8.85 4.69
CA LEU A 95 -8.86 7.50 4.16
C LEU A 95 -7.64 6.80 4.76
N TYR A 96 -6.58 7.55 5.08
CA TYR A 96 -5.30 7.01 5.53
C TYR A 96 -4.76 7.71 6.78
N ASP A 97 -4.29 6.91 7.74
CA ASP A 97 -3.37 7.38 8.78
C ASP A 97 -2.04 7.77 8.11
N ILE A 98 -1.66 9.04 8.18
CA ILE A 98 -0.36 9.52 7.68
C ILE A 98 0.68 9.39 8.80
N ARG A 99 1.73 8.61 8.57
CA ARG A 99 2.71 8.21 9.59
C ARG A 99 4.14 8.46 9.13
N HIS A 100 5.04 8.75 10.06
CA HIS A 100 6.48 8.80 9.77
C HIS A 100 7.09 7.39 9.85
N ILE A 101 7.87 6.98 8.83
CA ILE A 101 8.37 5.61 8.74
C ILE A 101 9.34 5.21 9.86
N THR A 102 10.06 6.17 10.46
CA THR A 102 11.02 5.91 11.54
C THR A 102 10.39 6.07 12.93
N ASP A 103 9.53 7.07 13.11
CA ASP A 103 9.00 7.43 14.44
C ASP A 103 7.67 6.73 14.75
N GLU A 104 6.92 6.36 13.71
CA GLU A 104 5.65 5.63 13.79
C GLU A 104 5.65 4.48 12.76
N PRO A 105 6.57 3.51 12.91
CA PRO A 105 6.87 2.54 11.88
C PRO A 105 5.69 1.62 11.55
N ALA A 106 5.64 1.17 10.29
CA ALA A 106 4.59 0.27 9.80
C ALA A 106 4.46 -1.03 10.61
N THR A 107 5.54 -1.50 11.24
CA THR A 107 5.51 -2.67 12.13
C THR A 107 4.74 -2.43 13.41
N GLU A 108 4.83 -1.24 14.00
CA GLU A 108 4.07 -0.91 15.22
C GLU A 108 2.61 -0.73 14.86
N TRP A 109 2.33 0.05 13.81
CA TRP A 109 0.97 0.24 13.31
C TRP A 109 0.30 -1.10 12.98
N LEU A 110 1.00 -2.02 12.31
CA LEU A 110 0.43 -3.32 11.96
C LEU A 110 0.15 -4.18 13.20
N ALA A 111 1.04 -4.16 14.20
CA ALA A 111 0.84 -4.94 15.42
C ALA A 111 -0.37 -4.43 16.25
N GLU A 112 -0.72 -3.15 16.13
CA GLU A 112 -1.88 -2.54 16.78
C GLU A 112 -3.16 -2.65 15.95
N ALA A 113 -3.05 -2.60 14.63
CA ALA A 113 -4.19 -2.53 13.73
C ALA A 113 -4.68 -3.90 13.24
N ALA A 114 -3.79 -4.90 13.16
CA ALA A 114 -4.17 -6.25 12.75
C ALA A 114 -4.91 -6.98 13.87
N GLU A 115 -5.86 -7.83 13.47
CA GLU A 115 -6.62 -8.69 14.37
C GLU A 115 -6.24 -10.16 14.16
N ALA A 116 -6.44 -10.98 15.19
CA ALA A 116 -6.13 -12.40 15.14
C ALA A 116 -6.89 -13.09 14.00
N GLY A 117 -6.19 -13.92 13.23
CA GLY A 117 -6.73 -14.64 12.08
C GLY A 117 -6.68 -13.86 10.76
N MET A 118 -6.34 -12.57 10.76
CA MET A 118 -6.19 -11.80 9.52
C MET A 118 -5.08 -12.36 8.62
N ARG A 119 -5.33 -12.42 7.32
CA ARG A 119 -4.35 -12.78 6.30
C ARG A 119 -3.96 -11.55 5.48
N ILE A 120 -2.78 -11.02 5.74
CA ILE A 120 -2.25 -9.80 5.10
C ILE A 120 -1.40 -10.21 3.90
N GLY A 121 -1.85 -9.81 2.71
CA GLY A 121 -1.19 -10.10 1.44
C GLY A 121 0.04 -9.23 1.20
N TYR A 122 1.00 -9.76 0.45
CA TYR A 122 2.09 -8.99 -0.15
C TYR A 122 2.45 -9.57 -1.51
N ASP A 123 2.94 -8.74 -2.43
CA ASP A 123 3.48 -9.20 -3.70
C ASP A 123 4.95 -9.60 -3.53
N PRO A 124 5.31 -10.89 -3.68
CA PRO A 124 6.67 -11.36 -3.42
C PRO A 124 7.72 -10.75 -4.35
N TRP A 125 7.34 -10.18 -5.50
CA TRP A 125 8.25 -9.56 -6.44
C TRP A 125 8.66 -8.13 -6.03
N LEU A 126 7.91 -7.50 -5.14
CA LEU A 126 8.12 -6.08 -4.80
C LEU A 126 8.93 -5.85 -3.52
N HIS A 127 9.46 -6.91 -2.91
CA HIS A 127 10.16 -6.82 -1.63
C HIS A 127 11.59 -7.38 -1.71
N PRO A 128 12.59 -6.65 -1.21
CA PRO A 128 13.95 -7.17 -1.10
C PRO A 128 14.00 -8.37 -0.15
N PRO A 129 15.03 -9.23 -0.26
CA PRO A 129 15.33 -10.24 0.73
C PRO A 129 15.35 -9.63 2.15
N GLY A 130 14.50 -10.16 3.04
CA GLY A 130 14.40 -9.67 4.42
C GLY A 130 13.54 -8.41 4.63
N GLY A 131 13.09 -7.73 3.56
CA GLY A 131 12.28 -6.51 3.65
C GLY A 131 10.95 -6.68 4.40
N LEU A 132 10.43 -7.91 4.46
CA LEU A 132 9.19 -8.25 5.16
C LEU A 132 9.39 -8.80 6.58
N ALA A 133 10.63 -9.03 7.03
CA ALA A 133 10.89 -9.72 8.29
C ALA A 133 10.27 -9.00 9.50
N GLY A 134 10.31 -7.67 9.52
CA GLY A 134 9.67 -6.85 10.55
C GLY A 134 8.15 -6.95 10.51
N LEU A 135 7.54 -6.78 9.34
CA LEU A 135 6.08 -6.86 9.17
C LEU A 135 5.54 -8.26 9.49
N ARG A 136 6.28 -9.32 9.15
CA ARG A 136 5.93 -10.70 9.49
C ARG A 136 5.83 -10.89 11.01
N LYS A 137 6.87 -10.46 11.76
CA LYS A 137 6.87 -10.53 13.22
C LYS A 137 5.75 -9.69 13.84
N ALA A 138 5.47 -8.52 13.28
CA ALA A 138 4.39 -7.65 13.74
C ALA A 138 3.01 -8.30 13.56
N ALA A 139 2.74 -8.89 12.39
CA ALA A 139 1.51 -9.62 12.15
C ALA A 139 1.37 -10.84 13.09
N GLU A 140 2.43 -11.63 13.24
CA GLU A 140 2.44 -12.79 14.14
C GLU A 140 2.15 -12.39 15.59
N LYS A 141 2.69 -11.26 16.05
CA LYS A 141 2.41 -10.71 17.40
C LYS A 141 0.92 -10.37 17.57
N ALA A 142 0.25 -9.92 16.52
CA ALA A 142 -1.19 -9.64 16.51
C ALA A 142 -2.05 -10.90 16.28
N GLY A 143 -1.45 -12.07 16.08
CA GLY A 143 -2.15 -13.31 15.71
C GLY A 143 -2.61 -13.35 14.25
N ALA A 144 -2.10 -12.46 13.41
CA ALA A 144 -2.30 -12.41 11.97
C ALA A 144 -1.14 -13.10 11.22
N ALA A 145 -1.29 -13.26 9.91
CA ALA A 145 -0.27 -13.85 9.05
C ALA A 145 0.03 -13.00 7.81
N LEU A 146 1.32 -12.86 7.47
CA LEU A 146 1.74 -12.37 6.15
C LEU A 146 1.78 -13.55 5.15
N ALA A 147 1.07 -13.40 4.04
CA ALA A 147 1.00 -14.39 2.98
C ALA A 147 1.25 -13.77 1.59
N PRO A 148 2.00 -14.46 0.70
CA PRO A 148 2.20 -13.97 -0.65
C PRO A 148 0.89 -14.05 -1.44
N VAL A 149 0.69 -13.09 -2.35
CA VAL A 149 -0.31 -13.17 -3.42
C VAL A 149 0.33 -13.74 -4.69
N GLU A 150 -0.45 -14.41 -5.54
CA GLU A 150 0.02 -14.88 -6.85
C GLU A 150 0.05 -13.75 -7.87
N GLU A 151 -0.97 -12.89 -7.84
CA GLU A 151 -1.11 -11.71 -8.70
C GLU A 151 -1.33 -10.48 -7.83
N ASN A 152 -0.78 -9.34 -8.25
CA ASN A 152 -0.96 -8.09 -7.52
C ASN A 152 -2.44 -7.65 -7.58
N PRO A 153 -3.15 -7.54 -6.43
CA PRO A 153 -4.56 -7.20 -6.41
C PRO A 153 -4.83 -5.78 -6.93
N LEU A 154 -3.84 -4.88 -6.91
CA LEU A 154 -3.97 -3.54 -7.50
C LEU A 154 -4.05 -3.60 -9.03
N ASP A 155 -3.26 -4.47 -9.67
CA ASP A 155 -3.27 -4.60 -11.13
C ASP A 155 -4.63 -5.12 -11.63
N ALA A 156 -5.32 -5.93 -10.82
CA ALA A 156 -6.66 -6.42 -11.15
C ALA A 156 -7.77 -5.35 -11.05
N VAL A 157 -7.55 -4.27 -10.29
CA VAL A 157 -8.54 -3.18 -10.11
C VAL A 157 -8.13 -1.87 -10.79
N TRP A 158 -6.88 -1.77 -11.26
CA TRP A 158 -6.38 -0.63 -12.01
C TRP A 158 -6.77 -0.76 -13.50
N THR A 159 -8.03 -0.45 -13.80
CA THR A 159 -8.64 -0.66 -15.12
C THR A 159 -8.00 0.13 -16.27
N ASP A 160 -7.36 1.26 -15.95
CA ASP A 160 -6.65 2.14 -16.89
C ASP A 160 -5.14 2.10 -16.67
N GLN A 161 -4.60 0.95 -16.23
CA GLN A 161 -3.18 0.79 -15.99
C GLN A 161 -2.36 1.05 -17.26
N PRO A 162 -1.28 1.87 -17.17
CA PRO A 162 -0.38 2.10 -18.31
C PRO A 162 0.22 0.79 -18.84
N PRO A 163 0.50 0.70 -20.16
CA PRO A 163 1.12 -0.48 -20.74
C PRO A 163 2.54 -0.72 -20.17
N PRO A 164 3.06 -1.96 -20.28
CA PRO A 164 4.48 -2.24 -20.05
C PRO A 164 5.39 -1.35 -20.90
N PRO A 165 6.54 -0.90 -20.34
CA PRO A 165 7.55 -0.18 -21.11
C PRO A 165 8.21 -1.06 -22.17
#